data_AF-A0A0F9EAE6-F1
#
_entry.id   AF-A0A0F9EAE6-F1
#
_cell.length_a   1.000
_cell.length_b   1.000
_cell.length_c   1.000
_cell.angle_alpha   90.00
_cell.angle_beta   90.00
_cell.angle_gamma   90.00
#
_symmetry.space_group_name_H-M   'P 1'
#
loop_
_entity.id
_entity.type
_entity.pdbx_description
1 polymer ?
#
loop_
_entity_poly.entity_id
_entity_poly.type
_entity_poly.pdbx_seq_one_letter_code
_entity_poly.pdbx_strand_id
1 'polypeptide(L)'
;MKISRTPLRISFFGGGTDYAQWYEEHEGAVLATTIDKYCYVMLHDGKSWKTFDLPTESGLGSSSAYTVGLLRACTDFDKLTIAKLATTWEQDKMGGNVGAQDQYLCALGGFHLLRFSKHGVRDMIIQTDSPQDYLMLFDTHQYRRASMLISYQMAEMKKHKKLYERMTDMVNDGLNIIRGNRWSDFGSLLDESWQLKKQLSKYITTPMIDAIYDSAIRAGAMGGKLLGGGGGGFILFVVEPEKQEEVKNALEGLTYVPFKFESEGTRIIFNN
;
A
#
# COMPACT_ATOMS: atom_id res chain seq x y z
N MET A 1 -22.13 21.81 4.02
CA MET A 1 -21.54 20.72 3.22
C MET A 1 -20.03 20.73 3.38
N LYS A 2 -19.43 19.57 3.69
CA LYS A 2 -17.98 19.38 3.75
C LYS A 2 -17.55 18.32 2.73
N ILE A 3 -16.44 18.54 2.03
CA ILE A 3 -15.81 17.51 1.19
C ILE A 3 -14.38 17.32 1.68
N SER A 4 -14.06 16.10 2.08
CA SER A 4 -12.68 15.69 2.34
C SER A 4 -12.11 14.95 1.13
N ARG A 5 -10.79 15.10 0.95
CA ARG A 5 -9.99 14.36 -0.02
C ARG A 5 -8.88 13.64 0.73
N THR A 6 -8.77 12.34 0.53
CA THR A 6 -7.80 11.48 1.19
C THR A 6 -7.03 10.68 0.14
N PRO A 7 -5.69 10.74 0.11
CA PRO A 7 -4.90 10.02 -0.87
C PRO A 7 -4.93 8.51 -0.64
N LEU A 8 -4.72 7.77 -1.73
CA LEU A 8 -4.42 6.35 -1.75
C LEU A 8 -2.90 6.16 -1.53
N ARG A 9 -2.48 4.91 -1.29
CA ARG A 9 -1.10 4.59 -0.90
C ARG A 9 -0.55 3.35 -1.58
N ILE A 10 0.78 3.33 -1.71
CA ILE A 10 1.58 2.21 -2.20
C ILE A 10 2.57 1.82 -1.10
N SER A 11 2.65 0.52 -0.78
CA SER A 11 3.67 -0.02 0.13
C SER A 11 4.72 -0.85 -0.58
N PHE A 12 5.97 -0.44 -0.45
CA PHE A 12 7.11 -1.05 -1.12
C PHE A 12 7.56 -2.29 -0.36
N PHE A 13 7.82 -2.16 0.94
CA PHE A 13 8.39 -3.23 1.76
C PHE A 13 7.65 -3.41 3.08
N GLY A 14 7.72 -4.62 3.64
CA GLY A 14 7.24 -4.95 4.97
C GLY A 14 5.72 -5.13 5.14
N GLY A 15 4.92 -4.94 4.07
CA GLY A 15 3.47 -5.12 4.15
C GLY A 15 3.07 -6.51 4.64
N GLY A 16 2.18 -6.56 5.63
CA GLY A 16 1.79 -7.78 6.35
C GLY A 16 2.44 -7.91 7.74
N THR A 17 3.58 -7.26 7.96
CA THR A 17 4.18 -7.16 9.31
C THR A 17 3.44 -6.14 10.20
N ASP A 18 2.54 -5.36 9.60
CA ASP A 18 1.65 -4.40 10.25
C ASP A 18 0.33 -5.01 10.76
N TYR A 19 0.23 -6.33 10.76
CA TYR A 19 -0.88 -7.07 11.38
C TYR A 19 -0.65 -7.26 12.88
N ALA A 20 -1.69 -7.11 13.70
CA ALA A 20 -1.60 -7.22 15.17
C ALA A 20 -1.02 -8.57 15.62
N GLN A 21 -1.42 -9.65 14.94
CA GLN A 21 -0.94 -11.02 15.14
C GLN A 21 0.58 -11.16 14.98
N TRP A 22 1.22 -10.23 14.24
CA TRP A 22 2.68 -10.14 14.15
C TRP A 22 3.22 -9.18 15.20
N TYR A 23 2.79 -7.91 15.17
CA TYR A 23 3.46 -6.83 15.89
C TYR A 23 3.22 -6.83 17.41
N GLU A 24 2.29 -7.63 17.91
CA GLU A 24 2.11 -7.86 19.35
C GLU A 24 3.26 -8.67 19.96
N GLU A 25 3.86 -9.58 19.17
CA GLU A 25 4.93 -10.47 19.61
C GLU A 25 6.31 -10.09 19.01
N HIS A 26 6.34 -9.41 17.86
CA HIS A 26 7.54 -9.06 17.10
C HIS A 26 7.52 -7.58 16.71
N GLU A 27 8.65 -7.01 16.28
CA GLU A 27 8.60 -5.70 15.62
C GLU A 27 8.14 -5.87 14.17
N GLY A 28 7.23 -5.00 13.73
CA GLY A 28 6.83 -4.86 12.33
C GLY A 28 7.34 -3.54 11.76
N ALA A 29 7.48 -3.47 10.44
CA ALA A 29 7.86 -2.24 9.77
C ALA A 29 7.30 -2.18 8.34
N VAL A 30 6.99 -0.98 7.85
CA VAL A 30 6.54 -0.75 6.47
C VAL A 30 7.22 0.50 5.93
N LEU A 31 7.71 0.41 4.69
CA LEU A 31 8.13 1.56 3.88
C LEU A 31 7.11 1.81 2.78
N ALA A 32 6.47 2.96 2.79
CA ALA A 32 5.35 3.25 1.92
C ALA A 32 5.19 4.75 1.64
N THR A 33 4.40 5.08 0.62
CA THR A 33 4.10 6.46 0.24
C THR A 33 2.65 6.62 -0.21
N THR A 34 2.14 7.85 -0.16
CA THR A 34 0.86 8.20 -0.81
C THR A 34 1.05 8.66 -2.25
N ILE A 35 -0.04 8.59 -3.03
CA ILE A 35 -0.10 8.95 -4.45
C ILE A 35 -1.26 9.91 -4.75
N ASP A 36 -1.20 10.58 -5.90
CA ASP A 36 -2.19 11.54 -6.41
C ASP A 36 -3.47 10.89 -6.95
N LYS A 37 -3.93 9.85 -6.26
CA LYS A 37 -5.21 9.17 -6.48
C LYS A 37 -5.94 9.20 -5.17
N TYR A 38 -7.22 9.52 -5.18
CA TYR A 38 -7.92 9.94 -3.98
C TYR A 38 -9.24 9.19 -3.76
N CYS A 39 -9.61 9.10 -2.49
CA CYS A 39 -10.97 8.95 -2.02
C CYS A 39 -11.52 10.34 -1.67
N TYR A 40 -12.73 10.62 -2.13
CA TYR A 40 -13.47 11.83 -1.76
C TYR A 40 -14.67 11.44 -0.91
N VAL A 41 -14.84 12.11 0.23
CA VAL A 41 -16.03 11.94 1.09
C VAL A 41 -16.76 13.27 1.19
N MET A 42 -17.99 13.28 0.73
CA MET A 42 -18.91 14.41 0.87
C MET A 42 -19.84 14.16 2.05
N LEU A 43 -19.94 15.13 2.96
CA LEU A 43 -20.85 15.14 4.10
C LEU A 43 -21.80 16.33 3.98
N HIS A 44 -23.10 16.05 3.93
CA HIS A 44 -24.16 17.06 3.89
C HIS A 44 -25.39 16.55 4.63
N ASP A 45 -25.87 17.32 5.60
CA ASP A 45 -27.10 17.06 6.36
C ASP A 45 -27.14 15.64 6.97
N GLY A 46 -26.03 15.24 7.58
CA GLY A 46 -25.87 13.93 8.23
C GLY A 46 -25.71 12.74 7.27
N LYS A 47 -25.72 12.97 5.96
CA LYS A 47 -25.53 11.94 4.92
C LYS A 47 -24.12 12.01 4.36
N SER A 48 -23.56 10.84 4.03
CA SER A 48 -22.25 10.74 3.37
C SER A 48 -22.34 10.08 2.00
N TRP A 49 -21.55 10.61 1.06
CA TRP A 49 -21.30 10.01 -0.25
C TRP A 49 -19.80 9.85 -0.44
N LYS A 50 -19.40 8.85 -1.23
CA LYS A 50 -18.00 8.59 -1.52
C LYS A 50 -17.79 8.35 -3.02
N THR A 51 -16.64 8.80 -3.52
CA THR A 51 -16.14 8.45 -4.85
C THR A 51 -14.63 8.23 -4.79
N PHE A 52 -14.09 7.50 -5.76
CA PHE A 52 -12.68 7.14 -5.83
C PHE A 52 -12.15 7.36 -7.25
N ASP A 53 -10.90 7.79 -7.37
CA ASP A 53 -10.22 7.88 -8.66
C ASP A 53 -9.87 6.51 -9.25
N LEU A 54 -9.76 5.48 -8.41
CA LEU A 54 -9.44 4.11 -8.80
C LEU A 54 -10.43 3.10 -8.20
N PRO A 55 -10.60 1.91 -8.81
CA PRO A 55 -11.41 0.84 -8.24
C PRO A 55 -11.04 0.52 -6.78
N THR A 56 -12.05 0.22 -5.97
CA THR A 56 -11.86 -0.22 -4.59
C THR A 56 -11.43 -1.69 -4.53
N GLU A 57 -10.96 -2.14 -3.35
CA GLU A 57 -10.42 -3.51 -3.18
C GLU A 57 -9.18 -3.80 -4.04
N SER A 58 -8.47 -2.72 -4.39
CA SER A 58 -7.33 -2.67 -5.30
C SER A 58 -5.97 -2.92 -4.66
N GLY A 59 -5.94 -3.06 -3.33
CA GLY A 59 -4.69 -3.10 -2.58
C GLY A 59 -4.00 -1.75 -2.45
N LEU A 60 -4.72 -0.64 -2.66
CA LEU A 60 -4.24 0.76 -2.59
C LEU A 60 -4.71 1.53 -1.34
N GLY A 61 -5.31 0.86 -0.36
CA GLY A 61 -5.75 1.47 0.90
C GLY A 61 -7.11 2.19 0.81
N SER A 62 -7.91 1.88 -0.22
CA SER A 62 -9.19 2.55 -0.48
C SER A 62 -10.20 2.48 0.69
N SER A 63 -10.24 1.36 1.42
CA SER A 63 -11.14 1.22 2.58
C SER A 63 -10.77 2.20 3.69
N SER A 64 -9.49 2.19 4.07
CA SER A 64 -8.98 3.08 5.12
C SER A 64 -9.00 4.54 4.68
N ALA A 65 -8.79 4.84 3.39
CA ALA A 65 -8.92 6.19 2.85
C ALA A 65 -10.35 6.74 3.03
N TYR A 66 -11.37 5.89 2.87
CA TYR A 66 -12.77 6.26 3.16
C TYR A 66 -12.99 6.53 4.65
N THR A 67 -12.54 5.64 5.54
CA THR A 67 -12.66 5.81 6.99
C THR A 67 -11.99 7.10 7.46
N VAL A 68 -10.75 7.32 7.02
CA VAL A 68 -9.97 8.54 7.30
C VAL A 68 -10.65 9.78 6.73
N GLY A 69 -11.14 9.73 5.49
CA GLY A 69 -11.86 10.83 4.86
C GLY A 69 -13.16 11.20 5.59
N LEU A 70 -13.91 10.20 6.05
CA LEU A 70 -15.12 10.41 6.83
C LEU A 70 -14.81 11.06 8.18
N LEU A 71 -13.80 10.57 8.91
CA LEU A 71 -13.35 11.19 10.16
C LEU A 71 -12.86 12.62 9.95
N ARG A 72 -12.11 12.88 8.87
CA ARG A 72 -11.66 14.23 8.51
C ARG A 72 -12.83 15.17 8.20
N ALA A 73 -13.91 14.67 7.60
CA ALA A 73 -15.12 15.43 7.30
C ALA A 73 -15.97 15.71 8.56
N CYS A 74 -15.99 14.77 9.51
CA CYS A 74 -16.82 14.83 10.72
C CYS A 74 -16.15 15.51 11.92
N THR A 75 -14.82 15.66 11.91
CA THR A 75 -14.05 16.12 13.08
C THR A 75 -12.99 17.15 12.70
N ASP A 76 -12.56 17.93 13.69
CA ASP A 76 -11.44 18.87 13.55
C ASP A 76 -10.13 18.33 14.15
N PHE A 77 -10.07 17.02 14.41
CA PHE A 77 -8.87 16.37 14.94
C PHE A 77 -7.66 16.51 14.00
N ASP A 78 -6.47 16.48 14.57
CA ASP A 78 -5.24 16.39 13.79
C ASP A 78 -5.14 15.04 13.07
N LYS A 79 -4.31 14.99 12.02
CA LYS A 79 -4.19 13.82 11.16
C LYS A 79 -3.72 12.57 11.89
N LEU A 80 -2.84 12.70 12.89
CA LEU A 80 -2.34 11.55 13.66
C LEU A 80 -3.45 10.98 14.55
N THR A 81 -4.26 11.85 15.17
CA THR A 81 -5.45 11.43 15.90
C THR A 81 -6.46 10.72 14.98
N ILE A 82 -6.70 11.26 13.77
CA ILE A 82 -7.54 10.60 12.77
C ILE A 82 -7.00 9.22 12.39
N ALA A 83 -5.69 9.09 12.14
CA ALA A 83 -5.05 7.81 11.83
C ALA A 83 -5.31 6.77 12.93
N LYS A 84 -5.04 7.14 14.19
CA LYS A 84 -5.23 6.26 15.35
C LYS A 84 -6.69 5.83 15.50
N LEU A 85 -7.64 6.76 15.42
CA LEU A 85 -9.07 6.47 15.52
C LEU A 85 -9.55 5.55 14.39
N ALA A 86 -9.09 5.79 13.15
CA ALA A 86 -9.39 4.94 12.02
C ALA A 86 -8.83 3.52 12.23
N THR A 87 -7.60 3.39 12.74
CA THR A 87 -6.99 2.08 13.03
C THR A 87 -7.79 1.33 14.07
N THR A 88 -8.11 1.95 15.21
CA THR A 88 -8.92 1.32 16.27
C THR A 88 -10.28 0.88 15.73
N TRP A 89 -10.99 1.77 15.03
CA TRP A 89 -12.32 1.45 14.50
C TRP A 89 -12.30 0.31 13.48
N GLU A 90 -11.34 0.29 12.55
CA GLU A 90 -11.24 -0.79 11.56
C GLU A 90 -10.84 -2.12 12.21
N GLN A 91 -9.93 -2.11 13.19
CA GLN A 91 -9.54 -3.31 13.93
C GLN A 91 -10.71 -3.90 14.73
N ASP A 92 -11.46 -3.07 15.46
CA ASP A 92 -12.64 -3.51 16.21
C ASP A 92 -13.70 -4.11 15.28
N LYS A 93 -13.99 -3.41 14.17
CA LYS A 93 -15.00 -3.83 13.19
C LYS A 93 -14.63 -5.14 12.48
N MET A 94 -13.34 -5.34 12.20
CA MET A 94 -12.85 -6.49 11.43
C MET A 94 -12.35 -7.64 12.30
N GLY A 95 -12.53 -7.56 13.63
CA GLY A 95 -12.02 -8.54 14.57
C GLY A 95 -10.51 -8.72 14.49
N GLY A 96 -9.77 -7.63 14.27
CA GLY A 96 -8.32 -7.61 14.13
C GLY A 96 -7.78 -8.07 12.77
N ASN A 97 -8.63 -8.41 11.79
CA ASN A 97 -8.18 -8.87 10.45
C ASN A 97 -7.84 -7.72 9.49
N VAL A 98 -7.14 -6.71 9.99
CA VAL A 98 -6.70 -5.53 9.21
C VAL A 98 -5.36 -5.03 9.75
N GLY A 99 -4.51 -4.55 8.86
CA GLY A 99 -3.25 -3.91 9.22
C GLY A 99 -3.42 -2.48 9.71
N ALA A 100 -2.30 -1.88 10.12
CA ALA A 100 -2.25 -0.51 10.64
C ALA A 100 -1.54 0.49 9.71
N GLN A 101 -0.99 0.05 8.56
CA GLN A 101 -0.25 0.96 7.68
C GLN A 101 -1.18 1.95 6.93
N ASP A 102 -2.35 1.48 6.49
CA ASP A 102 -3.19 2.19 5.51
C ASP A 102 -3.75 3.48 6.10
N GLN A 103 -4.24 3.44 7.34
CA GLN A 103 -4.87 4.57 8.02
C GLN A 103 -3.86 5.69 8.28
N TYR A 104 -2.64 5.33 8.70
CA TYR A 104 -1.55 6.28 8.90
C TYR A 104 -1.14 6.96 7.60
N LEU A 105 -0.88 6.18 6.55
CA LEU A 105 -0.47 6.72 5.25
C LEU A 105 -1.54 7.64 4.67
N CYS A 106 -2.80 7.20 4.64
CA CYS A 106 -3.91 7.98 4.10
C CYS A 106 -4.14 9.28 4.88
N ALA A 107 -3.98 9.26 6.20
CA ALA A 107 -4.18 10.45 7.03
C ALA A 107 -3.02 11.45 6.91
N LEU A 108 -1.77 10.98 6.97
CA LEU A 108 -0.58 11.81 7.08
C LEU A 108 -0.12 12.35 5.73
N GLY A 109 -0.04 11.47 4.72
CA GLY A 109 0.50 11.76 3.39
C GLY A 109 2.03 11.89 3.35
N GLY A 110 2.63 11.46 2.25
CA GLY A 110 4.07 11.51 2.03
C GLY A 110 4.71 10.13 2.09
N PHE A 111 6.04 10.12 2.18
CA PHE A 111 6.86 8.92 2.27
C PHE A 111 7.17 8.62 3.73
N HIS A 112 6.79 7.44 4.23
CA HIS A 112 6.88 7.09 5.64
C HIS A 112 7.56 5.75 5.87
N LEU A 113 8.37 5.71 6.93
CA LEU A 113 8.76 4.49 7.61
C LEU A 113 7.92 4.34 8.87
N LEU A 114 6.95 3.44 8.81
CA LEU A 114 6.12 3.08 9.96
C LEU A 114 6.74 1.86 10.66
N ARG A 115 6.87 1.93 11.99
CA ARG A 115 7.24 0.78 12.82
C ARG A 115 6.11 0.43 13.77
N PHE A 116 5.81 -0.86 13.87
CA PHE A 116 4.68 -1.40 14.60
C PHE A 116 5.19 -2.26 15.76
N SER A 117 4.54 -2.10 16.92
CA SER A 117 4.81 -2.91 18.11
C SER A 117 3.55 -2.95 18.98
N LYS A 118 3.56 -3.79 20.02
CA LYS A 118 2.52 -3.78 21.07
C LYS A 118 2.33 -2.42 21.77
N HIS A 119 3.29 -1.51 21.65
CA HIS A 119 3.22 -0.15 22.21
C HIS A 119 2.62 0.88 21.24
N GLY A 120 2.20 0.44 20.05
CA GLY A 120 1.61 1.27 19.01
C GLY A 120 2.55 1.49 17.82
N VAL A 121 2.19 2.47 16.99
CA VAL A 121 2.88 2.80 15.75
C VAL A 121 3.79 4.00 15.96
N ARG A 122 5.07 3.84 15.61
CA ARG A 122 6.04 4.94 15.48
C ARG A 122 6.15 5.32 14.01
N ASP A 123 5.90 6.59 13.73
CA ASP A 123 6.01 7.16 12.40
C ASP A 123 7.31 7.95 12.25
N MET A 124 7.94 7.85 11.07
CA MET A 124 9.05 8.67 10.63
C MET A 124 8.83 9.08 9.17
N ILE A 125 8.64 10.37 8.93
CA ILE A 125 8.63 10.92 7.58
C ILE A 125 10.03 10.82 6.96
N ILE A 126 10.10 10.39 5.71
CA ILE A 126 11.33 10.24 4.96
C ILE A 126 11.37 11.33 3.90
N GLN A 127 12.36 12.22 4.00
CA GLN A 127 12.68 13.20 2.96
C GLN A 127 13.85 12.66 2.14
N THR A 128 13.59 12.38 0.88
CA THR A 128 14.54 11.70 -0.01
C THR A 128 14.16 11.95 -1.47
N ASP A 129 15.13 11.77 -2.36
CA ASP A 129 14.83 11.56 -3.78
C ASP A 129 13.97 10.31 -3.94
N SER A 130 13.25 10.27 -5.05
CA SER A 130 12.15 9.36 -5.25
C SER A 130 12.38 8.49 -6.49
N PRO A 131 12.00 7.19 -6.46
CA PRO A 131 11.98 6.34 -7.64
C PRO A 131 10.83 6.66 -8.61
N GLN A 132 10.16 7.81 -8.50
CA GLN A 132 8.96 8.19 -9.28
C GLN A 132 9.07 7.87 -10.77
N ASP A 133 10.18 8.23 -11.40
CA ASP A 133 10.39 8.08 -12.84
C ASP A 133 10.65 6.62 -13.24
N TYR A 134 10.86 5.72 -12.27
CA TYR A 134 11.08 4.29 -12.47
C TYR A 134 9.82 3.46 -12.19
N LEU A 135 8.80 4.04 -11.56
CA LEU A 135 7.63 3.30 -11.11
C LEU A 135 6.55 3.26 -12.18
N MET A 136 6.08 2.05 -12.48
CA MET A 136 4.95 1.82 -13.37
C MET A 136 3.85 1.05 -12.64
N LEU A 137 2.66 1.62 -12.59
CA LEU A 137 1.50 1.03 -11.94
C LEU A 137 0.50 0.54 -13.01
N PHE A 138 0.06 -0.71 -12.88
CA PHE A 138 -0.92 -1.30 -13.79
C PHE A 138 -2.11 -1.87 -13.02
N ASP A 139 -3.32 -1.65 -13.53
CA ASP A 139 -4.52 -2.35 -13.09
C ASP A 139 -4.62 -3.70 -13.81
N THR A 140 -4.68 -4.78 -13.04
CA THR A 140 -4.78 -6.15 -13.58
C THR A 140 -6.22 -6.53 -13.97
N HIS A 141 -7.20 -5.68 -13.67
CA HIS A 141 -8.65 -5.91 -13.84
C HIS A 141 -9.19 -7.15 -13.13
N GLN A 142 -8.40 -7.73 -12.23
CA GLN A 142 -8.76 -8.86 -11.40
C GLN A 142 -8.95 -8.37 -9.98
N TYR A 143 -10.15 -8.41 -9.42
CA TYR A 143 -10.37 -8.03 -8.03
C TYR A 143 -10.83 -9.22 -7.22
N ARG A 144 -10.18 -9.42 -6.06
CA ARG A 144 -10.56 -10.44 -5.08
C ARG A 144 -10.66 -9.78 -3.72
N ARG A 145 -11.61 -10.25 -2.90
CA ARG A 145 -11.80 -9.73 -1.55
C ARG A 145 -10.57 -10.00 -0.68
N ALA A 146 -9.80 -8.94 -0.42
CA ALA A 146 -8.56 -9.00 0.36
C ALA A 146 -8.77 -9.58 1.77
N SER A 147 -9.93 -9.36 2.40
CA SER A 147 -10.20 -9.81 3.77
C SER A 147 -10.08 -11.33 3.95
N MET A 148 -10.51 -12.13 2.96
CA MET A 148 -10.34 -13.58 3.02
C MET A 148 -8.86 -13.98 2.91
N LEU A 149 -8.12 -13.33 2.01
CA LEU A 149 -6.70 -13.62 1.79
C LEU A 149 -5.84 -13.28 3.01
N ILE A 150 -6.19 -12.19 3.70
CA ILE A 150 -5.51 -11.77 4.93
C ILE A 150 -5.76 -12.80 6.04
N SER A 151 -6.99 -13.28 6.21
CA SER A 151 -7.28 -14.30 7.24
C SER A 151 -6.48 -15.60 7.04
N TYR A 152 -6.28 -16.04 5.79
CA TYR A 152 -5.42 -17.20 5.50
C TYR A 152 -3.95 -16.92 5.84
N GLN A 153 -3.41 -15.75 5.47
CA GLN A 153 -2.04 -15.36 5.80
C GLN A 153 -1.82 -15.29 7.32
N MET A 154 -2.77 -14.73 8.05
CA MET A 154 -2.72 -14.61 9.52
C MET A 154 -2.74 -15.97 10.21
N ALA A 155 -3.59 -16.90 9.74
CA ALA A 155 -3.69 -18.25 10.29
C ALA A 155 -2.37 -19.03 10.17
N GLU A 156 -1.57 -18.75 9.14
CA GLU A 156 -0.28 -19.42 8.88
C GLU A 156 0.95 -18.61 9.30
N MET A 157 0.75 -17.41 9.87
CA MET A 157 1.83 -16.47 10.19
C MET A 157 2.94 -17.07 11.04
N LYS A 158 2.59 -17.85 12.08
CA LYS A 158 3.57 -18.54 12.95
C LYS A 158 4.47 -19.51 12.17
N LYS A 159 3.95 -20.16 11.12
CA LYS A 159 4.74 -21.08 10.27
C LYS A 159 5.74 -20.32 9.42
N HIS A 160 5.40 -19.09 9.03
CA HIS A 160 6.20 -18.25 8.14
C HIS A 160 7.03 -17.20 8.87
N LYS A 161 7.31 -17.41 10.17
CA LYS A 161 8.03 -16.44 11.02
C LYS A 161 9.29 -15.87 10.36
N LYS A 162 10.18 -16.73 9.84
CA LYS A 162 11.42 -16.29 9.18
C LYS A 162 11.19 -15.41 7.96
N LEU A 163 10.10 -15.62 7.23
CA LEU A 163 9.75 -14.79 6.07
C LEU A 163 9.30 -13.40 6.52
N TYR A 164 8.48 -13.31 7.58
CA TYR A 164 8.08 -12.03 8.16
C TYR A 164 9.25 -11.27 8.80
N GLU A 165 10.18 -11.96 9.45
CA GLU A 165 11.44 -11.37 9.94
C GLU A 165 12.23 -10.77 8.77
N ARG A 166 12.47 -11.55 7.70
CA ARG A 166 13.15 -11.03 6.50
C ARG A 166 12.42 -9.85 5.88
N MET A 167 11.09 -9.93 5.73
CA MET A 167 10.27 -8.84 5.18
C MET A 167 10.35 -7.56 6.03
N THR A 168 10.54 -7.70 7.35
CA THR A 168 10.78 -6.57 8.26
C THR A 168 12.17 -5.98 8.03
N ASP A 169 13.21 -6.81 7.89
CA ASP A 169 14.58 -6.35 7.63
C ASP A 169 14.72 -5.61 6.29
N MET A 170 14.01 -6.09 5.25
CA MET A 170 13.98 -5.46 3.92
C MET A 170 13.53 -4.00 3.94
N VAL A 171 12.81 -3.57 4.97
CA VAL A 171 12.41 -2.17 5.13
C VAL A 171 13.64 -1.28 5.35
N ASN A 172 14.61 -1.74 6.13
CA ASN A 172 15.86 -1.02 6.34
C ASN A 172 16.75 -1.08 5.08
N ASP A 173 16.81 -2.24 4.42
CA ASP A 173 17.53 -2.40 3.16
C ASP A 173 16.99 -1.43 2.10
N GLY A 174 15.66 -1.37 1.94
CA GLY A 174 14.98 -0.48 1.02
C GLY A 174 15.22 1.00 1.33
N LEU A 175 15.21 1.38 2.61
CA LEU A 175 15.52 2.74 3.02
C LEU A 175 16.98 3.14 2.68
N ASN A 176 17.94 2.22 2.89
CA ASN A 176 19.34 2.45 2.55
C ASN A 176 19.57 2.53 1.03
N ILE A 177 18.81 1.76 0.25
CA ILE A 177 18.82 1.83 -1.21
C ILE A 177 18.28 3.17 -1.69
N ILE A 178 17.13 3.60 -1.16
CA ILE A 178 16.50 4.88 -1.53
C ILE A 178 17.41 6.06 -1.21
N ARG A 179 18.02 6.09 -0.03
CA ARG A 179 18.96 7.14 0.36
C ARG A 179 20.22 7.21 -0.51
N GLY A 180 20.56 6.11 -1.20
CA GLY A 180 21.68 6.04 -2.13
C GLY A 180 21.29 6.25 -3.58
N ASN A 181 20.01 6.52 -3.88
CA ASN A 181 19.48 6.67 -5.24
C ASN A 181 19.76 5.46 -6.16
N ARG A 182 19.76 4.24 -5.59
CA ARG A 182 20.07 3.00 -6.30
C ARG A 182 18.80 2.32 -6.82
N TRP A 183 18.17 2.89 -7.84
CA TRP A 183 16.85 2.45 -8.31
C TRP A 183 16.81 1.04 -8.91
N SER A 184 17.92 0.58 -9.48
CA SER A 184 18.04 -0.81 -9.93
C SER A 184 18.06 -1.81 -8.76
N ASP A 185 18.80 -1.49 -7.70
CA ASP A 185 18.79 -2.27 -6.45
C ASP A 185 17.40 -2.24 -5.81
N PHE A 186 16.68 -1.11 -5.91
CA PHE A 186 15.31 -0.98 -5.42
C PHE A 186 14.36 -1.94 -6.15
N GLY A 187 14.48 -2.04 -7.48
CA GLY A 187 13.76 -3.02 -8.29
C GLY A 187 14.06 -4.46 -7.88
N SER A 188 15.36 -4.78 -7.74
CA SER A 188 15.80 -6.12 -7.32
C SER A 188 15.27 -6.50 -5.93
N LEU A 189 15.29 -5.57 -4.97
CA LEU A 189 14.74 -5.79 -3.63
C LEU A 189 13.21 -5.93 -3.66
N LEU A 190 12.53 -5.22 -4.57
CA LEU A 190 11.08 -5.32 -4.73
C LEU A 190 10.68 -6.70 -5.29
N ASP A 191 11.44 -7.25 -6.24
CA ASP A 191 11.28 -8.63 -6.70
C ASP A 191 11.47 -9.62 -5.56
N GLU A 192 12.58 -9.54 -4.80
CA GLU A 192 12.80 -10.42 -3.64
C GLU A 192 11.60 -10.35 -2.68
N SER A 193 11.08 -9.16 -2.43
CA SER A 193 9.94 -8.95 -1.52
C SER A 193 8.69 -9.66 -2.04
N TRP A 194 8.48 -9.63 -3.36
CA TRP A 194 7.38 -10.34 -4.01
C TRP A 194 7.55 -11.85 -3.96
N GLN A 195 8.75 -12.37 -4.24
CA GLN A 195 9.02 -13.81 -4.16
C GLN A 195 8.83 -14.36 -2.74
N LEU A 196 9.22 -13.61 -1.71
CA LEU A 196 8.95 -13.96 -0.31
C LEU A 196 7.45 -13.91 -0.01
N LYS A 197 6.76 -12.86 -0.44
CA LYS A 197 5.32 -12.70 -0.21
C LYS A 197 4.53 -13.86 -0.81
N LYS A 198 4.84 -14.33 -2.02
CA LYS A 198 4.18 -15.50 -2.64
C LYS A 198 4.25 -16.78 -1.80
N GLN A 199 5.27 -16.93 -0.95
CA GLN A 199 5.44 -18.10 -0.09
C GLN A 199 4.54 -18.07 1.16
N LEU A 200 3.95 -16.92 1.52
CA LEU A 200 3.11 -16.79 2.72
C LEU A 200 1.74 -17.46 2.57
N SER A 201 1.25 -17.61 1.34
CA SER A 201 0.00 -18.31 1.05
C SER A 201 -0.15 -18.56 -0.45
N LYS A 202 -0.71 -19.73 -0.80
CA LYS A 202 -1.04 -20.08 -2.19
C LYS A 202 -2.06 -19.15 -2.86
N TYR A 203 -2.74 -18.29 -2.10
CA TYR A 203 -3.76 -17.38 -2.62
C TYR A 203 -3.23 -15.96 -2.93
N ILE A 204 -1.94 -15.70 -2.70
CA ILE A 204 -1.33 -14.38 -2.91
C ILE A 204 -1.18 -14.05 -4.40
N THR A 205 -0.89 -15.05 -5.22
CA THR A 205 -0.78 -14.92 -6.67
C THR A 205 -1.73 -15.89 -7.38
N THR A 206 -1.86 -15.74 -8.69
CA THR A 206 -2.59 -16.64 -9.59
C THR A 206 -1.74 -16.86 -10.84
N PRO A 207 -2.00 -17.91 -11.64
CA PRO A 207 -1.27 -18.12 -12.89
C PRO A 207 -1.32 -16.92 -13.84
N MET A 208 -2.43 -16.17 -13.81
CA MET A 208 -2.56 -14.94 -14.60
C MET A 208 -1.66 -13.81 -14.08
N ILE A 209 -1.61 -13.61 -12.76
CA ILE A 209 -0.73 -12.60 -12.14
C ILE A 209 0.75 -12.97 -12.35
N ASP A 210 1.10 -14.26 -12.24
CA ASP A 210 2.45 -14.73 -12.51
C ASP A 210 2.81 -14.51 -13.99
N ALA A 211 1.89 -14.79 -14.93
CA ALA A 211 2.13 -14.53 -16.36
C ALA A 211 2.32 -13.03 -16.68
N ILE A 212 1.56 -12.14 -16.04
CA ILE A 212 1.73 -10.68 -16.13
C ILE A 212 3.12 -10.30 -15.60
N TYR A 213 3.48 -10.80 -14.41
CA TYR A 213 4.77 -10.55 -13.79
C TYR A 213 5.93 -10.95 -14.70
N ASP A 214 5.92 -12.20 -15.17
CA ASP A 214 6.98 -12.74 -16.01
C ASP A 214 7.09 -11.99 -17.34
N SER A 215 5.98 -11.52 -17.89
CA SER A 215 5.96 -10.74 -19.13
C SER A 215 6.62 -9.37 -18.95
N ALA A 216 6.35 -8.70 -17.83
CA ALA A 216 7.01 -7.44 -17.49
C ALA A 216 8.52 -7.61 -17.27
N ILE A 217 8.93 -8.65 -16.53
CA ILE A 217 10.36 -8.96 -16.31
C ILE A 217 11.07 -9.23 -17.63
N ARG A 218 10.49 -10.06 -18.51
CA ARG A 218 11.06 -10.33 -19.85
C ARG A 218 11.18 -9.06 -20.72
N ALA A 219 10.28 -8.10 -20.52
CA ALA A 219 10.28 -6.82 -21.23
C ALA A 219 11.23 -5.78 -20.62
N GLY A 220 11.92 -6.09 -19.51
CA GLY A 220 12.94 -5.22 -18.92
C GLY A 220 12.56 -4.60 -17.57
N ALA A 221 11.49 -5.03 -16.91
CA ALA A 221 11.25 -4.67 -15.53
C ALA A 221 12.33 -5.29 -14.61
N MET A 222 12.90 -4.47 -13.72
CA MET A 222 13.93 -4.89 -12.76
C MET A 222 13.33 -5.67 -11.57
N GLY A 223 12.05 -5.46 -11.33
CA GLY A 223 11.28 -6.16 -10.31
C GLY A 223 9.90 -5.53 -10.16
N GLY A 224 9.06 -6.15 -9.35
CA GLY A 224 7.72 -5.63 -9.10
C GLY A 224 7.05 -6.35 -7.95
N LYS A 225 5.81 -5.97 -7.66
CA LYS A 225 4.95 -6.71 -6.74
C LYS A 225 3.48 -6.38 -6.94
N LEU A 226 2.63 -7.35 -6.59
CA LEU A 226 1.21 -7.08 -6.39
C LEU A 226 0.99 -6.31 -5.08
N LEU A 227 0.22 -5.23 -5.16
CA LEU A 227 -0.12 -4.37 -4.02
C LEU A 227 -1.26 -4.99 -3.19
N GLY A 228 -1.33 -4.61 -1.90
CA GLY A 228 -2.38 -5.09 -0.98
C GLY A 228 -2.23 -6.55 -0.52
N GLY A 229 -3.35 -7.20 -0.23
CA GLY A 229 -3.38 -8.55 0.37
C GLY A 229 -3.08 -9.72 -0.58
N GLY A 230 -3.02 -9.47 -1.90
CA GLY A 230 -2.81 -10.49 -2.93
C GLY A 230 -4.07 -10.79 -3.77
N GLY A 231 -3.94 -11.71 -4.72
CA GLY A 231 -5.04 -12.29 -5.50
C GLY A 231 -5.62 -11.43 -6.63
N GLY A 232 -5.20 -10.17 -6.74
CA GLY A 232 -5.60 -9.24 -7.79
C GLY A 232 -5.34 -7.78 -7.41
N GLY A 233 -5.83 -6.85 -8.22
CA GLY A 233 -5.75 -5.41 -8.03
C GLY A 233 -4.63 -4.83 -8.86
N PHE A 234 -3.77 -4.05 -8.21
CA PHE A 234 -2.73 -3.30 -8.88
C PHE A 234 -1.37 -3.95 -8.70
N ILE A 235 -0.60 -3.97 -9.79
CA ILE A 235 0.78 -4.42 -9.80
C ILE A 235 1.69 -3.23 -10.06
N LEU A 236 2.75 -3.13 -9.27
CA LEU A 236 3.76 -2.09 -9.39
C LEU A 236 5.04 -2.73 -9.93
N PHE A 237 5.63 -2.12 -10.95
CA PHE A 237 6.94 -2.49 -11.47
C PHE A 237 7.93 -1.35 -11.31
N VAL A 238 9.20 -1.71 -11.19
CA VAL A 238 10.35 -0.80 -11.26
C VAL A 238 11.04 -1.06 -12.60
N VAL A 239 11.11 -0.04 -13.45
CA VAL A 239 11.55 -0.15 -14.84
C VAL A 239 12.40 1.07 -15.19
N GLU A 240 13.57 0.85 -15.78
CA GLU A 240 14.39 1.94 -16.33
C GLU A 240 13.57 2.78 -17.32
N PRO A 241 13.69 4.12 -17.31
CA PRO A 241 12.90 5.00 -18.18
C PRO A 241 12.92 4.60 -19.66
N GLU A 242 14.06 4.13 -20.17
CA GLU A 242 14.25 3.74 -21.57
C GLU A 242 13.52 2.43 -21.92
N LYS A 243 13.15 1.62 -20.92
CA LYS A 243 12.47 0.32 -21.07
C LYS A 243 10.97 0.39 -20.82
N GLN A 244 10.44 1.53 -20.39
CA GLN A 244 9.03 1.64 -20.02
C GLN A 244 8.08 1.39 -21.20
N GLU A 245 8.41 1.83 -22.40
CA GLU A 245 7.56 1.55 -23.59
C GLU A 245 7.57 0.07 -23.96
N GLU A 246 8.70 -0.63 -23.82
CA GLU A 246 8.77 -2.09 -24.02
C GLU A 246 7.84 -2.81 -23.02
N VAL A 247 7.84 -2.39 -21.75
CA VAL A 247 6.96 -2.95 -20.71
C VAL A 247 5.48 -2.60 -20.96
N LYS A 248 5.14 -1.37 -21.37
CA LYS A 248 3.75 -1.01 -21.73
C LYS A 248 3.23 -1.88 -22.86
N ASN A 249 4.03 -2.06 -23.92
CA ASN A 249 3.65 -2.90 -25.05
C ASN A 249 3.47 -4.36 -24.64
N ALA A 250 4.35 -4.90 -23.79
CA ALA A 250 4.22 -6.26 -23.27
C ALA A 250 2.98 -6.47 -22.38
N LEU A 251 2.43 -5.40 -21.82
CA LEU A 251 1.27 -5.40 -20.92
C LEU A 251 0.06 -4.67 -21.52
N GLU A 252 -0.07 -4.59 -22.85
CA GLU A 252 -1.12 -3.83 -23.54
C GLU A 252 -2.56 -4.20 -23.14
N GLY A 253 -2.77 -5.42 -22.62
CA GLY A 253 -4.07 -5.88 -22.10
C GLY A 253 -4.42 -5.34 -20.71
N LEU A 254 -3.54 -4.56 -20.08
CA LEU A 254 -3.74 -3.94 -18.77
C LEU A 254 -3.88 -2.42 -18.89
N THR A 255 -4.47 -1.80 -17.87
CA THR A 255 -4.51 -0.33 -17.81
C THR A 255 -3.29 0.22 -17.09
N TYR A 256 -2.43 0.93 -17.81
CA TYR A 256 -1.36 1.74 -17.21
C TYR A 256 -1.98 2.95 -16.47
N VAL A 257 -1.61 3.13 -15.21
CA VAL A 257 -2.12 4.19 -14.35
C VAL A 257 -1.00 5.17 -14.01
N PRO A 258 -0.93 6.34 -14.67
CA PRO A 258 0.03 7.36 -14.30
C PRO A 258 -0.31 7.93 -12.93
N PHE A 259 0.70 8.10 -12.09
CA PHE A 259 0.53 8.68 -10.76
C PHE A 259 1.76 9.49 -10.36
N LYS A 260 1.56 10.42 -9.43
CA LYS A 260 2.61 11.16 -8.74
C LYS A 260 2.57 10.88 -7.26
N PHE A 261 3.70 10.96 -6.58
CA PHE A 261 3.73 10.99 -5.12
C PHE A 261 3.01 12.22 -4.58
N GLU A 262 2.36 12.03 -3.45
CA GLU A 262 1.54 13.02 -2.76
C GLU A 262 2.04 13.14 -1.32
N SER A 263 1.93 14.33 -0.70
CA SER A 263 2.50 14.58 0.63
C SER A 263 1.57 15.29 1.61
N GLU A 264 0.34 15.61 1.21
CA GLU A 264 -0.58 16.42 2.01
C GLU A 264 -1.54 15.58 2.85
N GLY A 265 -1.72 14.30 2.56
CA GLY A 265 -2.59 13.43 3.36
C GLY A 265 -4.06 13.85 3.28
N THR A 266 -4.84 13.47 4.30
CA THR A 266 -6.27 13.81 4.33
C THR A 266 -6.49 15.29 4.61
N ARG A 267 -7.41 15.92 3.87
CA ARG A 267 -7.76 17.34 4.03
C ARG A 267 -9.19 17.65 3.64
N ILE A 268 -9.74 18.73 4.19
CA ILE A 268 -10.97 19.34 3.70
C ILE A 268 -10.64 20.18 2.45
N ILE A 269 -11.30 19.90 1.34
CA ILE A 269 -11.14 20.65 0.08
C ILE A 269 -12.34 21.57 -0.21
N PHE A 270 -13.43 21.40 0.51
CA PHE A 270 -14.61 22.26 0.43
C PHE A 270 -15.32 22.29 1.79
N ASN A 271 -15.72 23.48 2.25
CA ASN A 271 -16.47 23.67 3.49
C ASN A 271 -17.41 24.87 3.32
N ASN A 272 -18.72 24.64 3.48
CA ASN A 272 -19.77 25.67 3.47
C ASN A 272 -20.83 25.34 4.51
#